data_AF-A0A212AH89-F1
#
_entry.id   AF-A0A212AH89-F1
#
_cell.length_a   1.000
_cell.length_b   1.000
_cell.length_c   1.000
_cell.angle_alpha   90.00
_cell.angle_beta   90.00
_cell.angle_gamma   90.00
#
_symmetry.space_group_name_H-M   'P 1'
#
loop_
_entity.id
_entity.type
_entity.pdbx_description
1 polymer ?
#
loop_
_entity_poly.entity_id
_entity_poly.type
_entity_poly.pdbx_seq_one_letter_code
_entity_poly.pdbx_strand_id
1 'polypeptide(L)'
;EYTTASGSTEQPFTATSSSGDVTISGIMPPGARLIYTDDPQRQAIIYLGGGGGSVEVSSRTPATTTDAYGRTIHGSTLNPQPHQIPTDAPPAHGYDQRARTSVNTDVNVTFSASRVAQFPLAMQANDTCSFALSLVPATTLAKGSYIREYFTLTVLEGSPPVAAGKKVFAPQVVRSSPMGAILADVDAIYASLPRYSADGTAPPVDNFEGNIERLEKFQCSLRGNFKATVSGTNGGFGDFMPHASGIEDSNYGRELACLQTALLPILWTDAADEATTKRVIKAVLSYGRQVDGTPTGPNGGIWTFSFPMAYLYRHFTGQDLSR
;
A
#
# COMPACT_ATOMS: atom_id res chain seq x y z
N GLU A 1 -31.61 15.86 -0.39
CA GLU A 1 -31.58 16.01 1.07
C GLU A 1 -32.40 14.88 1.68
N TYR A 2 -31.86 14.17 2.67
CA TYR A 2 -32.60 13.18 3.45
C TYR A 2 -32.49 13.58 4.92
N THR A 3 -33.64 13.88 5.52
CA THR A 3 -33.83 14.16 6.94
C THR A 3 -33.66 12.87 7.73
N THR A 4 -32.61 12.77 8.54
CA THR A 4 -32.42 11.66 9.48
C THR A 4 -33.14 11.96 10.79
N ALA A 5 -34.14 11.12 11.10
CA ALA A 5 -34.70 11.04 12.44
C ALA A 5 -33.63 10.49 13.41
N SER A 6 -33.52 11.11 14.58
CA SER A 6 -32.57 10.76 15.63
C SER A 6 -32.86 9.37 16.23
N GLY A 7 -31.91 8.46 16.14
CA GLY A 7 -31.90 7.18 16.85
C GLY A 7 -30.80 6.28 16.32
N SER A 8 -29.89 5.87 17.20
CA SER A 8 -28.81 4.89 17.00
C SER A 8 -29.17 3.74 16.04
N THR A 9 -28.83 3.88 14.76
CA THR A 9 -28.75 2.75 13.83
C THR A 9 -27.36 2.74 13.25
N GLU A 10 -26.60 1.75 13.67
CA GLU A 10 -25.56 1.11 12.87
C GLU A 10 -25.83 1.24 11.36
N GLN A 11 -24.82 1.71 10.61
CA GLN A 11 -24.96 2.06 9.19
C GLN A 11 -24.26 1.00 8.33
N PRO A 12 -24.96 0.33 7.41
CA PRO A 12 -24.29 -0.57 6.48
C PRO A 12 -23.33 0.20 5.58
N PHE A 13 -22.22 -0.42 5.22
CA PHE A 13 -21.26 0.13 4.27
C PHE A 13 -20.82 -0.90 3.24
N THR A 14 -20.41 -0.39 2.09
CA THR A 14 -19.72 -1.14 1.04
C THR A 14 -18.53 -0.32 0.58
N ALA A 15 -17.34 -0.91 0.67
CA ALA A 15 -16.09 -0.32 0.21
C ALA A 15 -15.53 -1.14 -0.96
N THR A 16 -15.25 -0.49 -2.09
CA THR A 16 -14.85 -1.15 -3.35
C THR A 16 -13.52 -0.61 -3.83
N SER A 17 -12.64 -1.51 -4.30
CA SER A 17 -11.33 -1.15 -4.85
C SER A 17 -11.45 -0.38 -6.17
N SER A 18 -10.33 0.16 -6.66
CA SER A 18 -10.32 0.96 -7.89
C SER A 18 -10.74 0.15 -9.11
N SER A 19 -10.40 -1.15 -9.15
CA SER A 19 -10.80 -2.06 -10.21
C SER A 19 -12.25 -2.54 -10.13
N GLY A 20 -12.88 -2.46 -8.95
CA GLY A 20 -14.18 -3.07 -8.68
C GLY A 20 -14.11 -4.54 -8.24
N ASP A 21 -12.94 -5.18 -8.32
CA ASP A 21 -12.82 -6.62 -8.09
C ASP A 21 -12.77 -7.02 -6.62
N VAL A 22 -12.38 -6.08 -5.74
CA VAL A 22 -12.44 -6.28 -4.30
C VAL A 22 -13.55 -5.41 -3.73
N THR A 23 -14.50 -6.04 -3.04
CA THR A 23 -15.55 -5.34 -2.31
C THR A 23 -15.60 -5.86 -0.87
N ILE A 24 -15.74 -4.94 0.09
CA ILE A 24 -15.83 -5.20 1.52
C ILE A 24 -17.18 -4.67 1.99
N SER A 25 -17.93 -5.45 2.76
CA SER A 25 -19.22 -5.02 3.30
C SER A 25 -19.32 -5.30 4.79
N GLY A 26 -20.08 -4.46 5.48
CA GLY A 26 -20.26 -4.57 6.91
C GLY A 26 -21.10 -3.45 7.49
N ILE A 27 -20.92 -3.19 8.77
CA ILE A 27 -21.68 -2.25 9.58
C ILE A 27 -20.72 -1.31 10.30
N MET A 28 -20.98 0.00 10.21
CA MET A 28 -20.26 1.05 10.94
C MET A 28 -21.11 1.58 12.10
N PRO A 29 -20.51 2.03 13.21
CA PRO A 29 -21.27 2.63 14.30
C PRO A 29 -21.92 3.96 13.87
N PRO A 30 -22.98 4.42 14.56
CA PRO A 30 -23.65 5.69 14.25
C PRO A 30 -22.68 6.87 14.20
N GLY A 31 -22.82 7.72 13.18
CA GLY A 31 -21.95 8.90 13.01
C GLY A 31 -20.61 8.61 12.35
N ALA A 32 -20.26 7.34 12.12
CA ALA A 32 -19.09 6.98 11.36
C ALA A 32 -19.25 7.33 9.87
N ARG A 33 -18.13 7.57 9.19
CA ARG A 33 -18.09 7.99 7.78
C ARG A 33 -17.02 7.24 7.00
N LEU A 34 -17.43 6.56 5.94
CA LEU A 34 -16.52 5.99 4.93
C LEU A 34 -16.07 7.09 3.96
N ILE A 35 -14.76 7.16 3.70
CA ILE A 35 -14.16 7.94 2.63
C ILE A 35 -13.21 7.08 1.81
N TYR A 36 -12.92 7.55 0.60
CA TYR A 36 -11.85 7.01 -0.23
C TYR A 36 -10.69 8.00 -0.31
N THR A 37 -9.49 7.48 -0.39
CA THR A 37 -8.27 8.27 -0.58
C THR A 37 -7.97 8.49 -2.06
N ASP A 38 -7.07 9.43 -2.33
CA ASP A 38 -6.56 9.79 -3.65
C ASP A 38 -5.23 9.08 -3.98
N ASP A 39 -4.81 8.10 -3.17
CA ASP A 39 -3.65 7.27 -3.48
C ASP A 39 -3.88 6.49 -4.80
N PRO A 40 -2.82 6.14 -5.55
CA PRO A 40 -2.98 5.51 -6.87
C PRO A 40 -3.77 4.20 -6.89
N GLN A 41 -3.65 3.39 -5.84
CA GLN A 41 -4.54 2.26 -5.53
C GLN A 41 -5.37 2.78 -4.38
N ARG A 42 -6.51 3.37 -4.72
CA ARG A 42 -7.46 3.96 -3.79
C ARG A 42 -7.62 3.09 -2.54
N GLN A 43 -7.52 3.72 -1.36
CA GLN A 43 -7.78 3.08 -0.08
C GLN A 43 -9.12 3.52 0.48
N ALA A 44 -9.68 2.72 1.37
CA ALA A 44 -10.89 3.06 2.12
C ALA A 44 -10.54 3.40 3.58
N ILE A 45 -11.15 4.46 4.11
CA ILE A 45 -11.00 4.85 5.51
C ILE A 45 -12.37 5.06 6.13
N ILE A 46 -12.62 4.47 7.30
CA ILE A 46 -13.80 4.74 8.11
C ILE A 46 -13.38 5.60 9.31
N TYR A 47 -13.96 6.80 9.42
CA TYR A 47 -13.80 7.68 10.57
C TYR A 47 -14.94 7.48 11.56
N LEU A 48 -14.65 7.26 12.84
CA LEU A 48 -15.67 6.92 13.87
C LEU A 48 -16.48 8.12 14.41
N GLY A 49 -16.21 9.35 13.96
CA GLY A 49 -17.03 10.52 14.28
C GLY A 49 -17.01 10.98 15.75
N GLY A 50 -16.12 10.42 16.58
CA GLY A 50 -15.99 10.73 18.01
C GLY A 50 -16.94 9.96 18.95
N GLY A 51 -17.80 9.10 18.41
CA GLY A 51 -18.70 8.24 19.19
C GLY A 51 -18.05 6.96 19.73
N GLY A 52 -16.79 6.68 19.35
CA GLY A 52 -16.12 5.41 19.62
C GLY A 52 -16.84 4.23 18.93
N GLY A 53 -16.47 3.01 19.33
CA GLY A 53 -17.07 1.77 18.83
C GLY A 53 -16.21 1.05 17.79
N SER A 54 -16.77 -0.04 17.26
CA SER A 54 -16.09 -0.92 16.31
C SER A 54 -16.85 -0.99 14.99
N VAL A 55 -16.11 -1.09 13.90
CA VAL A 55 -16.65 -1.42 12.59
C VAL A 55 -16.73 -2.95 12.49
N GLU A 56 -17.91 -3.49 12.23
CA GLU A 56 -18.03 -4.89 11.85
C GLU A 56 -17.84 -5.00 10.34
N VAL A 57 -16.92 -5.85 9.90
CA VAL A 57 -16.79 -6.26 8.51
C VAL A 57 -17.38 -7.64 8.38
N SER A 58 -18.56 -7.74 7.79
CA SER A 58 -19.30 -9.00 7.73
C SER A 58 -18.86 -9.87 6.57
N SER A 59 -18.38 -9.29 5.46
CA SER A 59 -17.97 -10.05 4.28
C SER A 59 -17.00 -9.31 3.36
N ARG A 60 -16.43 -10.08 2.43
CA ARG A 60 -15.66 -9.57 1.30
C ARG A 60 -15.92 -10.39 0.03
N THR A 61 -15.67 -9.78 -1.11
CA THR A 61 -15.70 -10.40 -2.43
C THR A 61 -14.39 -10.10 -3.16
N PRO A 62 -13.71 -11.10 -3.75
CA PRO A 62 -13.98 -12.52 -3.59
C PRO A 62 -13.77 -12.98 -2.14
N ALA A 63 -14.51 -14.00 -1.73
CA ALA A 63 -14.35 -14.61 -0.41
C ALA A 63 -12.91 -15.15 -0.25
N THR A 64 -12.40 -15.15 0.98
CA THR A 64 -11.18 -15.92 1.28
C THR A 64 -11.49 -17.38 0.99
N THR A 65 -10.80 -17.96 0.02
CA THR A 65 -10.97 -19.37 -0.30
C THR A 65 -9.63 -20.02 -0.46
N THR A 66 -9.66 -21.35 -0.36
CA THR A 66 -8.53 -22.22 -0.56
C THR A 66 -8.77 -23.03 -1.83
N ASP A 67 -7.77 -23.20 -2.68
CA ASP A 67 -7.89 -24.14 -3.80
C ASP A 67 -7.61 -25.60 -3.41
N ALA A 68 -7.66 -26.50 -4.40
CA ALA A 68 -7.49 -27.94 -4.23
C ALA A 68 -6.15 -28.35 -3.59
N TYR A 69 -5.15 -27.47 -3.58
CA TYR A 69 -3.83 -27.71 -3.02
C TYR A 69 -3.63 -27.01 -1.67
N GLY A 70 -4.70 -26.50 -1.06
CA GLY A 70 -4.65 -25.83 0.22
C GLY A 70 -4.27 -24.35 0.15
N ARG A 71 -4.10 -23.78 -1.06
CA ARG A 71 -3.50 -22.47 -1.29
C ARG A 71 -4.54 -21.36 -1.10
N THR A 72 -4.26 -20.36 -0.25
CA THR A 72 -5.21 -19.25 -0.02
C THR A 72 -5.25 -18.31 -1.23
N ILE A 73 -6.38 -18.30 -1.93
CA ILE A 73 -6.64 -17.36 -3.02
C ILE A 73 -7.17 -16.05 -2.44
N HIS A 74 -6.60 -14.93 -2.90
CA HIS A 74 -7.01 -13.57 -2.54
C HIS A 74 -6.88 -13.24 -1.05
N GLY A 75 -5.82 -13.57 -0.32
CA GLY A 75 -5.74 -13.35 1.15
C GLY A 75 -6.07 -11.93 1.67
N SER A 76 -6.50 -11.86 2.92
CA SER A 76 -6.69 -10.60 3.67
C SER A 76 -6.02 -10.70 5.03
N THR A 77 -5.37 -9.65 5.48
CA THR A 77 -4.62 -9.63 6.75
C THR A 77 -5.06 -8.42 7.58
N LEU A 78 -5.51 -8.67 8.81
CA LEU A 78 -5.75 -7.63 9.81
C LEU A 78 -4.43 -7.30 10.51
N ASN A 79 -4.10 -6.01 10.60
CA ASN A 79 -2.93 -5.47 11.30
C ASN A 79 -1.65 -6.27 11.01
N PRO A 80 -1.16 -6.20 9.76
CA PRO A 80 -0.16 -7.13 9.22
C PRO A 80 1.16 -7.33 9.98
N GLN A 81 1.53 -6.57 11.01
CA GLN A 81 2.52 -6.90 12.07
C GLN A 81 2.73 -5.73 13.07
N PRO A 82 3.17 -5.99 14.33
CA PRO A 82 3.85 -5.03 15.20
C PRO A 82 5.38 -5.03 14.97
N HIS A 83 5.99 -3.84 15.00
CA HIS A 83 7.39 -3.54 14.66
C HIS A 83 8.48 -4.31 15.44
N GLN A 84 8.14 -4.98 16.55
CA GLN A 84 9.11 -5.66 17.42
C GLN A 84 8.93 -7.17 17.34
N ILE A 85 9.66 -7.81 16.43
CA ILE A 85 9.80 -9.26 16.41
C ILE A 85 11.06 -9.59 17.20
N PRO A 86 11.04 -10.59 18.11
CA PRO A 86 12.26 -11.16 18.65
C PRO A 86 13.21 -11.54 17.52
N THR A 87 14.50 -11.30 17.68
CA THR A 87 15.56 -11.47 16.66
C THR A 87 15.63 -12.86 16.03
N ASP A 88 14.95 -13.86 16.60
CA ASP A 88 15.19 -15.27 16.35
C ASP A 88 14.01 -15.97 15.63
N ALA A 89 12.94 -15.24 15.26
CA ALA A 89 11.80 -15.80 14.55
C ALA A 89 11.48 -15.03 13.26
N PRO A 90 11.27 -15.70 12.11
CA PRO A 90 10.82 -15.01 10.91
C PRO A 90 9.43 -14.37 11.16
N PRO A 91 9.14 -13.19 10.57
CA PRO A 91 7.83 -12.59 10.68
C PRO A 91 6.75 -13.56 10.17
N ALA A 92 5.74 -13.83 10.99
CA ALA A 92 4.53 -14.51 10.52
C ALA A 92 3.76 -13.60 9.55
N HIS A 93 3.40 -14.11 8.37
CA HIS A 93 2.64 -13.42 7.34
C HIS A 93 1.28 -14.08 7.10
N GLY A 94 0.26 -13.31 6.75
CA GLY A 94 -1.07 -13.84 6.42
C GLY A 94 -1.23 -14.36 4.98
N TYR A 95 -0.20 -14.24 4.12
CA TYR A 95 -0.31 -14.58 2.70
C TYR A 95 0.40 -15.88 2.36
N ASP A 96 -0.34 -16.77 1.70
CA ASP A 96 0.14 -18.08 1.24
C ASP A 96 0.73 -17.99 -0.16
N GLN A 97 2.02 -18.34 -0.33
CA GLN A 97 2.75 -18.23 -1.61
C GLN A 97 2.70 -19.49 -2.48
N ARG A 98 1.92 -20.50 -2.08
CA ARG A 98 1.70 -21.66 -2.93
C ARG A 98 0.92 -21.21 -4.17
N ALA A 99 1.58 -20.75 -5.23
CA ALA A 99 1.00 -20.46 -6.56
C ALA A 99 2.00 -19.82 -7.56
N ARG A 100 3.26 -19.55 -7.20
CA ARG A 100 4.20 -18.84 -8.10
C ARG A 100 4.41 -19.55 -9.44
N THR A 101 4.26 -20.88 -9.46
CA THR A 101 4.24 -21.73 -10.65
C THR A 101 3.37 -22.96 -10.37
N SER A 102 2.86 -23.64 -11.40
CA SER A 102 2.19 -24.94 -11.26
C SER A 102 3.12 -26.06 -10.75
N VAL A 103 4.42 -25.78 -10.61
CA VAL A 103 5.46 -26.73 -10.27
C VAL A 103 6.05 -26.55 -8.87
N ASN A 104 5.79 -25.43 -8.17
CA ASN A 104 6.24 -25.25 -6.79
C ASN A 104 5.06 -25.36 -5.82
N THR A 105 5.01 -26.49 -5.10
CA THR A 105 3.97 -26.84 -4.12
C THR A 105 4.38 -26.56 -2.68
N ASP A 106 5.60 -26.06 -2.45
CA ASP A 106 6.14 -25.91 -1.10
C ASP A 106 5.37 -24.85 -0.32
N VAL A 107 4.96 -25.20 0.91
CA VAL A 107 4.35 -24.26 1.85
C VAL A 107 5.41 -23.22 2.19
N ASN A 108 5.08 -21.93 2.00
CA ASN A 108 5.96 -20.90 2.50
C ASN A 108 6.03 -21.01 4.04
N VAL A 109 7.23 -21.23 4.57
CA VAL A 109 7.51 -21.38 6.01
C VAL A 109 7.09 -20.16 6.86
N THR A 110 6.79 -19.02 6.24
CA THR A 110 6.28 -17.82 6.92
C THR A 110 4.79 -17.58 6.74
N PHE A 111 4.09 -18.45 6.00
CA PHE A 111 2.63 -18.43 5.97
C PHE A 111 2.09 -18.82 7.35
N SER A 112 1.21 -17.98 7.86
CA SER A 112 0.51 -18.17 9.11
C SER A 112 -0.98 -18.04 8.85
N ALA A 113 -1.66 -19.19 8.77
CA ALA A 113 -3.12 -19.23 8.60
C ALA A 113 -3.85 -18.43 9.70
N SER A 114 -3.27 -18.36 10.91
CA SER A 114 -3.81 -17.56 12.02
C SER A 114 -3.69 -16.03 11.82
N ARG A 115 -2.95 -15.56 10.81
CA ARG A 115 -2.87 -14.14 10.43
C ARG A 115 -3.86 -13.76 9.33
N VAL A 116 -4.50 -14.74 8.68
CA VAL A 116 -5.56 -14.49 7.70
C VAL A 116 -6.80 -13.96 8.43
N ALA A 117 -7.29 -12.79 8.03
CA ALA A 117 -8.52 -12.23 8.56
C ALA A 117 -9.70 -13.18 8.28
N GLN A 118 -10.41 -13.53 9.34
CA GLN A 118 -11.65 -14.29 9.29
C GLN A 118 -12.82 -13.33 9.39
N PHE A 119 -13.90 -13.59 8.64
CA PHE A 119 -15.10 -12.78 8.63
C PHE A 119 -16.24 -13.55 9.32
N PRO A 120 -17.09 -12.89 10.14
CA PRO A 120 -17.10 -11.46 10.41
C PRO A 120 -15.88 -11.01 11.24
N LEU A 121 -15.40 -9.80 10.96
CA LEU A 121 -14.21 -9.19 11.54
C LEU A 121 -14.61 -7.89 12.25
N ALA A 122 -14.37 -7.77 13.55
CA ALA A 122 -14.51 -6.51 14.26
C ALA A 122 -13.21 -5.70 14.18
N MET A 123 -13.28 -4.47 13.65
CA MET A 123 -12.16 -3.54 13.52
C MET A 123 -12.35 -2.35 14.46
N GLN A 124 -11.32 -2.04 15.24
CA GLN A 124 -11.27 -0.91 16.17
C GLN A 124 -10.52 0.27 15.56
N ALA A 125 -10.57 1.41 16.24
CA ALA A 125 -9.75 2.56 15.91
C ALA A 125 -8.28 2.18 15.65
N ASN A 126 -7.79 2.71 14.53
CA ASN A 126 -6.52 2.45 13.90
C ASN A 126 -6.47 1.13 13.12
N ASP A 127 -7.27 0.10 13.36
CA ASP A 127 -7.12 -1.17 12.64
C ASP A 127 -7.09 -1.01 11.12
N THR A 128 -6.16 -1.71 10.47
CA THR A 128 -6.05 -1.75 9.01
C THR A 128 -6.16 -3.20 8.54
N CYS A 129 -7.14 -3.47 7.69
CA CYS A 129 -7.27 -4.73 6.98
C CYS A 129 -6.79 -4.53 5.54
N SER A 130 -5.77 -5.31 5.14
CA SER A 130 -5.20 -5.26 3.79
C SER A 130 -5.70 -6.45 2.97
N PHE A 131 -6.01 -6.20 1.71
CA PHE A 131 -6.53 -7.16 0.74
C PHE A 131 -5.63 -7.14 -0.48
N ALA A 132 -5.29 -8.32 -0.99
CA ALA A 132 -4.53 -8.44 -2.23
C ALA A 132 -5.40 -9.09 -3.31
N LEU A 133 -5.46 -8.47 -4.48
CA LEU A 133 -6.08 -9.05 -5.66
C LEU A 133 -5.11 -10.05 -6.34
N SER A 134 -5.65 -11.16 -6.85
CA SER A 134 -4.89 -12.33 -7.32
C SER A 134 -3.76 -12.01 -8.31
N LEU A 135 -2.82 -12.97 -8.34
CA LEU A 135 -1.57 -13.02 -9.09
C LEU A 135 -1.81 -12.97 -10.60
N VAL A 136 -1.48 -11.85 -11.24
CA VAL A 136 -1.38 -11.74 -12.70
C VAL A 136 -0.13 -12.49 -13.17
N PRO A 137 -0.23 -13.45 -14.11
CA PRO A 137 0.94 -14.09 -14.70
C PRO A 137 1.82 -13.03 -15.38
N ALA A 138 3.12 -12.99 -15.07
CA ALA A 138 4.03 -12.14 -15.84
C ALA A 138 4.18 -12.71 -17.26
N THR A 139 4.40 -11.83 -18.23
CA THR A 139 4.44 -12.15 -19.67
C THR A 139 5.59 -13.06 -20.10
N THR A 140 6.51 -13.42 -19.19
CA THR A 140 7.61 -14.35 -19.49
C THR A 140 7.74 -15.39 -18.37
N LEU A 141 7.92 -16.66 -18.76
CA LEU A 141 8.03 -17.84 -17.89
C LEU A 141 9.05 -17.71 -16.73
N ALA A 142 10.04 -16.82 -16.85
CA ALA A 142 11.05 -16.55 -15.82
C ALA A 142 10.63 -15.51 -14.76
N LYS A 143 9.55 -14.74 -14.98
CA LYS A 143 9.22 -13.53 -14.20
C LYS A 143 8.13 -13.71 -13.13
N GLY A 144 7.67 -14.94 -12.89
CA GLY A 144 6.68 -15.23 -11.85
C GLY A 144 5.33 -14.54 -12.07
N SER A 145 4.62 -14.21 -10.99
CA SER A 145 3.33 -13.52 -11.01
C SER A 145 3.33 -12.35 -10.03
N TYR A 146 2.46 -11.36 -10.24
CA TYR A 146 2.42 -10.13 -9.44
C TYR A 146 1.01 -9.80 -8.92
N ILE A 147 0.92 -9.12 -7.78
CA ILE A 147 -0.37 -8.63 -7.25
C ILE A 147 -0.78 -7.39 -8.05
N ARG A 148 -1.93 -7.47 -8.73
CA ARG A 148 -2.43 -6.37 -9.57
C ARG A 148 -2.79 -5.15 -8.75
N GLU A 149 -3.56 -5.35 -7.70
CA GLU A 149 -4.09 -4.30 -6.86
C GLU A 149 -4.05 -4.74 -5.41
N TYR A 150 -3.69 -3.80 -4.55
CA TYR A 150 -3.98 -3.90 -3.13
C TYR A 150 -5.08 -2.92 -2.76
N PHE A 151 -5.96 -3.36 -1.86
CA PHE A 151 -6.99 -2.53 -1.28
C PHE A 151 -6.90 -2.64 0.23
N THR A 152 -7.01 -1.53 0.95
CA THR A 152 -7.01 -1.52 2.41
C THR A 152 -8.23 -0.79 2.93
N LEU A 153 -8.74 -1.29 4.04
CA LEU A 153 -9.73 -0.62 4.86
C LEU A 153 -9.04 -0.25 6.18
N THR A 154 -9.02 1.04 6.52
CA THR A 154 -8.48 1.52 7.80
C THR A 154 -9.57 2.19 8.61
N VAL A 155 -9.64 1.92 9.91
CA VAL A 155 -10.53 2.64 10.83
C VAL A 155 -9.72 3.71 11.55
N LEU A 156 -10.21 4.95 11.61
CA LEU A 156 -9.57 6.07 12.30
C LEU A 156 -10.56 6.76 13.25
N GLU A 157 -10.02 7.39 14.30
CA GLU A 157 -10.80 8.25 15.17
C GLU A 157 -11.09 9.62 14.54
N GLY A 158 -12.11 10.29 15.09
CA GLY A 158 -12.43 11.66 14.74
C GLY A 158 -13.18 11.80 13.41
N SER A 159 -12.87 12.85 12.65
CA SER A 159 -13.60 13.22 11.43
C SER A 159 -12.68 13.22 10.21
N PRO A 160 -13.22 12.95 9.00
CA PRO A 160 -12.47 13.08 7.76
C PRO A 160 -11.85 14.47 7.61
N PRO A 161 -10.62 14.58 7.09
CA PRO A 161 -9.98 15.87 6.86
C PRO A 161 -10.77 16.69 5.81
N VAL A 162 -10.87 18.01 6.01
CA VAL A 162 -11.50 18.92 5.06
C VAL A 162 -10.52 19.21 3.91
N ALA A 163 -10.76 18.59 2.76
CA ALA A 163 -9.85 18.58 1.62
C ALA A 163 -10.17 19.67 0.57
N ALA A 164 -10.32 20.94 0.99
CA ALA A 164 -10.59 22.03 0.04
C ALA A 164 -9.40 22.22 -0.93
N GLY A 165 -9.53 21.72 -2.16
CA GLY A 165 -8.49 21.74 -3.19
C GLY A 165 -7.34 20.74 -2.99
N LYS A 166 -7.34 19.99 -1.88
CA LYS A 166 -6.28 19.02 -1.55
C LYS A 166 -6.73 17.59 -1.78
N LYS A 167 -5.77 16.70 -1.94
CA LYS A 167 -5.94 15.27 -2.08
C LYS A 167 -5.66 14.57 -0.76
N VAL A 168 -6.46 13.57 -0.41
CA VAL A 168 -6.34 12.80 0.84
C VAL A 168 -5.48 11.58 0.59
N PHE A 169 -4.41 11.37 1.35
CA PHE A 169 -3.57 10.17 1.24
C PHE A 169 -3.67 9.31 2.49
N ALA A 170 -3.67 7.99 2.29
CA ALA A 170 -3.89 6.98 3.31
C ALA A 170 -2.83 7.05 4.43
N PRO A 171 -3.18 6.63 5.66
CA PRO A 171 -2.18 6.43 6.71
C PRO A 171 -1.16 5.34 6.33
N GLN A 172 -0.06 5.27 7.08
CA GLN A 172 0.85 4.13 6.99
C GLN A 172 0.11 2.84 7.36
N VAL A 173 0.28 1.78 6.56
CA VAL A 173 -0.47 0.52 6.73
C VAL A 173 0.11 -0.34 7.86
N VAL A 174 1.41 -0.22 8.16
CA VAL A 174 2.07 -0.90 9.29
C VAL A 174 2.62 0.16 10.24
N ARG A 175 2.37 0.00 11.54
CA ARG A 175 2.71 1.03 12.52
C ARG A 175 3.16 0.49 13.87
N SER A 176 4.01 1.26 14.52
CA SER A 176 4.24 1.23 15.98
C SER A 176 3.39 2.27 16.72
N SER A 177 2.82 3.25 16.02
CA SER A 177 2.05 4.36 16.62
C SER A 177 0.94 4.88 15.68
N PRO A 178 -0.22 5.31 16.19
CA PRO A 178 -1.32 5.85 15.38
C PRO A 178 -0.90 7.05 14.51
N MET A 179 -1.28 7.04 13.23
CA MET A 179 -1.13 8.17 12.30
C MET A 179 -2.40 8.32 11.46
N GLY A 180 -2.89 9.56 11.31
CA GLY A 180 -4.08 9.85 10.50
C GLY A 180 -3.80 9.89 8.99
N ALA A 181 -4.81 10.15 8.17
CA ALA A 181 -4.59 10.53 6.77
C ALA A 181 -3.90 11.90 6.67
N ILE A 182 -3.30 12.21 5.52
CA ILE A 182 -2.75 13.54 5.25
C ILE A 182 -3.41 14.20 4.05
N LEU A 183 -3.22 15.50 3.92
CA LEU A 183 -3.64 16.30 2.78
C LEU A 183 -2.42 16.81 2.02
N ALA A 184 -2.42 16.66 0.69
CA ALA A 184 -1.43 17.27 -0.18
C ALA A 184 -2.10 17.93 -1.39
N ASP A 185 -1.58 19.09 -1.80
CA ASP A 185 -2.06 19.80 -2.99
C ASP A 185 -1.25 19.36 -4.20
N VAL A 186 -1.73 18.34 -4.91
CA VAL A 186 -1.03 17.76 -6.07
C VAL A 186 -0.89 18.76 -7.21
N ASP A 187 -1.85 19.67 -7.36
CA ASP A 187 -1.84 20.68 -8.42
C ASP A 187 -0.81 21.77 -8.12
N ALA A 188 -0.74 22.23 -6.86
CA ALA A 188 0.29 23.17 -6.43
C ALA A 188 1.69 22.55 -6.48
N ILE A 189 1.85 21.27 -6.10
CA ILE A 189 3.12 20.55 -6.25
C ILE A 189 3.52 20.55 -7.73
N TYR A 190 2.65 20.10 -8.64
CA TYR A 190 2.93 20.06 -10.08
C TYR A 190 3.35 21.42 -10.65
N ALA A 191 2.66 22.50 -10.25
CA ALA A 191 2.94 23.86 -10.69
C ALA A 191 4.27 24.40 -10.15
N SER A 192 4.75 23.88 -9.01
CA SER A 192 6.03 24.29 -8.41
C SER A 192 7.26 23.58 -9.00
N LEU A 193 7.06 22.49 -9.75
CA LEU A 193 8.15 21.69 -10.27
C LEU A 193 8.93 22.44 -11.37
N PRO A 194 10.28 22.36 -11.39
CA PRO A 194 11.05 22.84 -12.53
C PRO A 194 10.72 22.02 -13.79
N ARG A 195 10.88 22.65 -14.96
CA ARG A 195 10.58 22.06 -16.27
C ARG A 195 11.76 22.22 -17.22
N TYR A 196 12.85 21.53 -16.92
CA TYR A 196 13.99 21.49 -17.83
C TYR A 196 13.65 20.64 -19.06
N SER A 197 14.12 21.05 -20.24
CA SER A 197 13.94 20.22 -21.44
C SER A 197 14.67 18.89 -21.27
N ALA A 198 13.96 17.79 -21.56
CA ALA A 198 14.50 16.44 -21.62
C ALA A 198 15.09 16.08 -23.00
N ASP A 199 15.17 17.05 -23.93
CA ASP A 199 15.69 16.81 -25.28
C ASP A 199 17.10 16.20 -25.21
N GLY A 200 17.29 15.06 -25.90
CA GLY A 200 18.56 14.33 -25.93
C GLY A 200 18.92 13.55 -24.65
N THR A 201 18.10 13.62 -23.60
CA THR A 201 18.30 12.90 -22.32
C THR A 201 17.09 12.08 -21.89
N ALA A 202 16.10 11.92 -22.78
CA ALA A 202 14.87 11.18 -22.54
C ALA A 202 15.18 9.86 -21.82
N PRO A 203 14.55 9.59 -20.67
CA PRO A 203 14.81 8.36 -19.93
C PRO A 203 14.67 7.17 -20.89
N PRO A 204 15.66 6.26 -20.95
CA PRO A 204 15.76 5.24 -22.00
C PRO A 204 14.75 4.08 -21.82
N VAL A 205 13.48 4.38 -21.52
CA VAL A 205 12.60 3.39 -20.90
C VAL A 205 11.40 3.09 -21.77
N ASP A 206 11.55 2.02 -22.55
CA ASP A 206 10.42 1.21 -22.98
C ASP A 206 9.54 0.92 -21.74
N ASN A 207 8.23 1.15 -21.83
CA ASN A 207 7.23 0.82 -20.79
C ASN A 207 7.18 1.74 -19.53
N PHE A 208 7.03 3.06 -19.71
CA PHE A 208 6.70 4.01 -18.63
C PHE A 208 5.49 3.59 -17.79
N GLU A 209 4.42 3.16 -18.45
CA GLU A 209 3.18 2.72 -17.78
C GLU A 209 3.44 1.56 -16.81
N GLY A 210 4.11 0.50 -17.26
CA GLY A 210 4.43 -0.63 -16.38
C GLY A 210 5.38 -0.27 -15.24
N ASN A 211 6.21 0.76 -15.40
CA ASN A 211 7.02 1.30 -14.30
C ASN A 211 6.16 2.04 -13.29
N ILE A 212 5.28 2.94 -13.72
CA ILE A 212 4.38 3.65 -12.81
C ILE A 212 3.51 2.64 -12.04
N GLU A 213 2.93 1.64 -12.70
CA GLU A 213 2.16 0.57 -12.04
C GLU A 213 2.95 -0.16 -10.95
N ARG A 214 4.26 -0.38 -11.14
CA ARG A 214 5.12 -0.99 -10.10
C ARG A 214 5.33 -0.04 -8.93
N LEU A 215 5.55 1.25 -9.19
CA LEU A 215 5.73 2.26 -8.14
C LEU A 215 4.45 2.42 -7.31
N GLU A 216 3.29 2.42 -7.96
CA GLU A 216 1.99 2.55 -7.30
C GLU A 216 1.79 1.47 -6.23
N LYS A 217 2.28 0.25 -6.43
CA LYS A 217 2.09 -0.83 -5.44
C LYS A 217 2.73 -0.55 -4.07
N PHE A 218 3.66 0.41 -3.96
CA PHE A 218 4.36 0.77 -2.72
C PHE A 218 3.53 1.53 -1.68
N GLN A 219 2.22 1.68 -1.91
CA GLN A 219 1.28 2.29 -0.97
C GLN A 219 0.64 1.30 0.03
N CYS A 220 0.74 -0.01 -0.20
CA CYS A 220 0.12 -1.03 0.66
C CYS A 220 1.13 -1.78 1.53
N SER A 221 0.64 -2.35 2.64
CA SER A 221 1.39 -2.97 3.75
C SER A 221 2.83 -3.33 3.41
N LEU A 222 3.74 -2.38 3.64
CA LEU A 222 5.14 -2.69 3.86
C LEU A 222 5.22 -3.40 5.21
N ARG A 223 5.66 -4.66 5.23
CA ARG A 223 6.02 -5.50 6.41
C ARG A 223 5.20 -6.76 6.62
N GLY A 224 3.88 -6.70 6.46
CA GLY A 224 3.06 -7.90 6.61
C GLY A 224 3.03 -8.88 5.46
N ASN A 225 3.51 -8.48 4.27
CA ASN A 225 3.37 -9.27 3.05
C ASN A 225 4.73 -9.75 2.50
N PHE A 226 5.79 -9.71 3.31
CA PHE A 226 7.14 -9.98 2.81
C PHE A 226 7.47 -11.42 2.48
N LYS A 227 8.49 -11.57 1.64
CA LYS A 227 9.02 -12.87 1.27
C LYS A 227 9.99 -13.35 2.35
N ALA A 228 9.75 -14.56 2.84
CA ALA A 228 10.51 -15.31 3.83
C ALA A 228 12.03 -15.48 3.62
N THR A 229 12.57 -15.17 2.45
CA THR A 229 13.94 -15.58 2.13
C THR A 229 14.96 -14.64 2.77
N VAL A 230 15.38 -15.05 3.97
CA VAL A 230 16.70 -14.82 4.57
C VAL A 230 17.01 -13.35 4.87
N SER A 231 16.51 -12.86 6.00
CA SER A 231 17.33 -12.00 6.85
C SER A 231 17.03 -12.27 8.32
N GLY A 232 17.29 -13.51 8.77
CA GLY A 232 17.16 -13.91 10.17
C GLY A 232 18.08 -13.18 11.16
N THR A 233 18.57 -11.98 10.82
CA THR A 233 19.40 -11.14 11.70
C THR A 233 19.58 -9.70 11.18
N ASN A 234 19.29 -9.37 9.91
CA ASN A 234 19.87 -8.18 9.26
C ASN A 234 18.93 -7.27 8.45
N GLY A 235 17.60 -7.41 8.53
CA GLY A 235 16.64 -6.50 7.88
C GLY A 235 16.98 -6.24 6.41
N GLY A 236 16.68 -7.20 5.54
CA GLY A 236 17.01 -7.17 4.12
C GLY A 236 16.04 -6.30 3.31
N PHE A 237 16.46 -5.88 2.11
CA PHE A 237 15.63 -5.04 1.23
C PHE A 237 14.30 -5.70 0.84
N GLY A 238 14.29 -7.03 0.75
CA GLY A 238 13.09 -7.82 0.56
C GLY A 238 12.06 -7.67 1.67
N ASP A 239 12.41 -7.04 2.81
CA ASP A 239 11.53 -6.67 3.93
C ASP A 239 10.99 -5.22 3.84
N PHE A 240 11.10 -4.56 2.68
CA PHE A 240 10.60 -3.17 2.45
C PHE A 240 9.91 -2.90 1.09
N MET A 241 9.72 -3.92 0.27
CA MET A 241 8.90 -3.95 -0.95
C MET A 241 7.52 -4.65 -0.87
N PRO A 242 6.44 -4.10 -1.43
CA PRO A 242 5.17 -4.84 -1.54
C PRO A 242 5.37 -6.23 -2.14
N HIS A 243 4.70 -7.23 -1.56
CA HIS A 243 4.75 -8.59 -2.09
C HIS A 243 4.42 -8.60 -3.57
N ALA A 244 5.15 -9.39 -4.34
CA ALA A 244 4.84 -9.59 -5.76
C ALA A 244 4.56 -8.25 -6.48
N SER A 245 5.37 -7.21 -6.21
CA SER A 245 5.24 -5.88 -6.80
C SER A 245 5.51 -5.87 -8.32
N GLY A 246 6.11 -6.95 -8.83
CA GLY A 246 6.61 -7.05 -10.20
C GLY A 246 8.09 -6.66 -10.33
N ILE A 247 8.77 -6.42 -9.21
CA ILE A 247 10.21 -6.21 -9.11
C ILE A 247 10.88 -7.54 -8.73
N GLU A 248 11.95 -7.92 -9.43
CA GLU A 248 12.59 -9.23 -9.28
C GLU A 248 13.38 -9.39 -7.97
N ASP A 249 13.22 -10.55 -7.32
CA ASP A 249 13.92 -10.87 -6.06
C ASP A 249 15.45 -10.93 -6.19
N SER A 250 15.99 -11.35 -7.33
CA SER A 250 17.44 -11.52 -7.54
C SER A 250 18.15 -10.24 -8.02
N ASN A 251 17.39 -9.19 -8.37
CA ASN A 251 17.90 -7.95 -8.95
C ASN A 251 17.19 -6.70 -8.41
N TYR A 252 16.54 -6.80 -7.25
CA TYR A 252 15.63 -5.80 -6.72
C TYR A 252 16.20 -4.37 -6.68
N GLY A 253 17.47 -4.22 -6.31
CA GLY A 253 18.10 -2.90 -6.14
C GLY A 253 18.37 -2.26 -7.49
N ARG A 254 18.72 -3.08 -8.48
CA ARG A 254 18.87 -2.64 -9.87
C ARG A 254 17.52 -2.26 -10.46
N GLU A 255 16.49 -3.08 -10.26
CA GLU A 255 15.14 -2.82 -10.77
C GLU A 255 14.51 -1.57 -10.10
N LEU A 256 14.69 -1.37 -8.79
CA LEU A 256 14.21 -0.16 -8.11
C LEU A 256 15.02 1.07 -8.53
N ALA A 257 16.35 0.95 -8.72
CA ALA A 257 17.15 2.03 -9.29
C ALA A 257 16.66 2.37 -10.71
N CYS A 258 16.45 1.38 -11.58
CA CYS A 258 15.90 1.58 -12.91
C CYS A 258 14.53 2.29 -12.84
N LEU A 259 13.63 1.82 -11.97
CA LEU A 259 12.33 2.43 -11.73
C LEU A 259 12.44 3.91 -11.33
N GLN A 260 13.32 4.22 -10.37
CA GLN A 260 13.54 5.58 -9.89
C GLN A 260 14.18 6.47 -10.95
N THR A 261 15.18 5.96 -11.68
CA THR A 261 15.81 6.70 -12.79
C THR A 261 14.85 6.93 -13.96
N ALA A 262 13.83 6.08 -14.12
CA ALA A 262 12.80 6.25 -15.13
C ALA A 262 11.79 7.35 -14.71
N LEU A 263 11.35 7.32 -13.46
CA LEU A 263 10.19 8.09 -13.01
C LEU A 263 10.54 9.42 -12.35
N LEU A 264 11.61 9.47 -11.55
CA LEU A 264 11.97 10.70 -10.84
C LEU A 264 12.29 11.87 -11.79
N PRO A 265 12.97 11.68 -12.95
CA PRO A 265 13.22 12.79 -13.88
C PRO A 265 11.98 13.56 -14.32
N ILE A 266 10.82 12.91 -14.40
CA ILE A 266 9.54 13.56 -14.72
C ILE A 266 9.20 14.68 -13.72
N LEU A 267 9.75 14.64 -12.51
CA LEU A 267 9.54 15.67 -11.49
C LEU A 267 10.35 16.95 -11.72
N TRP A 268 11.31 16.96 -12.64
CA TRP A 268 12.09 18.17 -12.95
C TRP A 268 12.28 18.43 -14.46
N THR A 269 11.68 17.61 -15.32
CA THR A 269 11.73 17.78 -16.77
C THR A 269 10.35 17.87 -17.42
N ASP A 270 10.32 18.11 -18.72
CA ASP A 270 9.15 18.04 -19.60
C ASP A 270 8.97 16.67 -20.29
N ALA A 271 9.66 15.62 -19.80
CA ALA A 271 9.65 14.28 -20.40
C ALA A 271 8.29 13.57 -20.37
N ALA A 272 7.31 14.07 -19.62
CA ALA A 272 5.97 13.52 -19.55
C ALA A 272 4.91 14.62 -19.42
N ASP A 273 3.67 14.27 -19.77
CA ASP A 273 2.54 15.18 -19.66
C ASP A 273 2.13 15.45 -18.20
N GLU A 274 1.21 16.41 -18.04
CA GLU A 274 0.67 16.81 -16.74
C GLU A 274 0.03 15.63 -15.98
N ALA A 275 -0.76 14.81 -16.67
CA ALA A 275 -1.48 13.70 -16.06
C ALA A 275 -0.51 12.65 -15.48
N THR A 276 0.50 12.27 -16.26
CA THR A 276 1.55 11.33 -15.89
C THR A 276 2.38 11.88 -14.74
N THR A 277 2.77 13.16 -14.81
CA THR A 277 3.52 13.81 -13.72
C THR A 277 2.74 13.78 -12.41
N LYS A 278 1.44 14.12 -12.45
CA LYS A 278 0.58 14.09 -11.26
C LYS A 278 0.39 12.67 -10.71
N ARG A 279 0.36 11.66 -11.58
CA ARG A 279 0.33 10.24 -11.17
C ARG A 279 1.61 9.85 -10.44
N VAL A 280 2.78 10.26 -10.94
CA VAL A 280 4.07 10.05 -10.26
C VAL A 280 4.12 10.78 -8.92
N ILE A 281 3.66 12.04 -8.84
CA ILE A 281 3.58 12.79 -7.57
C ILE A 281 2.76 12.02 -6.54
N LYS A 282 1.56 11.52 -6.91
CA LYS A 282 0.73 10.71 -6.00
C LYS A 282 1.43 9.44 -5.54
N ALA A 283 2.10 8.73 -6.46
CA ALA A 283 2.83 7.52 -6.13
C ALA A 283 4.02 7.79 -5.18
N VAL A 284 4.76 8.89 -5.39
CA VAL A 284 5.84 9.34 -4.51
C VAL A 284 5.34 9.72 -3.12
N LEU A 285 4.24 10.48 -3.04
CA LEU A 285 3.60 10.82 -1.75
C LEU A 285 3.17 9.57 -0.99
N SER A 286 2.53 8.63 -1.68
CA SER A 286 2.03 7.39 -1.08
C SER A 286 3.18 6.49 -0.63
N TYR A 287 4.17 6.23 -1.49
CA TYR A 287 5.33 5.41 -1.14
C TYR A 287 6.18 6.08 -0.05
N GLY A 288 6.57 7.33 -0.26
CA GLY A 288 7.39 8.09 0.69
C GLY A 288 6.76 8.12 2.07
N ARG A 289 5.43 8.27 2.16
CA ARG A 289 4.70 8.14 3.41
C ARG A 289 4.86 6.79 4.06
N GLN A 290 4.80 5.67 3.32
CA GLN A 290 4.94 4.32 3.91
C GLN A 290 6.35 4.04 4.41
N VAL A 291 7.39 4.60 3.79
CA VAL A 291 8.78 4.38 4.20
C VAL A 291 9.33 5.44 5.15
N ASP A 292 8.64 6.56 5.33
CA ASP A 292 9.11 7.60 6.22
C ASP A 292 9.25 7.09 7.67
N GLY A 293 10.42 7.35 8.27
CA GLY A 293 10.78 6.85 9.60
C GLY A 293 11.28 5.40 9.62
N THR A 294 11.45 4.77 8.46
CA THR A 294 12.07 3.44 8.37
C THR A 294 13.50 3.48 8.89
N PRO A 295 13.87 2.64 9.88
CA PRO A 295 15.24 2.57 10.37
C PRO A 295 16.23 2.22 9.25
N THR A 296 17.40 2.85 9.29
CA THR A 296 18.54 2.45 8.46
C THR A 296 19.00 1.07 8.93
N GLY A 297 18.57 0.01 8.23
CA GLY A 297 19.04 -1.36 8.51
C GLY A 297 20.55 -1.49 8.30
N PRO A 298 21.17 -2.59 8.79
CA PRO A 298 22.62 -2.80 8.70
C PRO A 298 23.12 -2.88 7.25
N ASN A 299 22.22 -3.21 6.31
CA ASN A 299 22.45 -3.08 4.88
C ASN A 299 21.93 -1.72 4.40
N GLY A 300 22.77 -0.67 4.45
CA GLY A 300 22.41 0.71 4.11
C GLY A 300 21.72 0.93 2.75
N GLY A 301 21.75 -0.06 1.86
CA GLY A 301 20.99 -0.05 0.59
C GLY A 301 19.50 0.21 0.76
N ILE A 302 18.86 -0.24 1.84
CA ILE A 302 17.41 -0.05 2.05
C ILE A 302 17.04 1.41 2.21
N TRP A 303 17.83 2.10 3.03
CA TRP A 303 17.70 3.54 3.19
C TRP A 303 18.02 4.24 1.87
N THR A 304 19.10 3.86 1.18
CA THR A 304 19.50 4.47 -0.09
C THR A 304 18.37 4.50 -1.12
N PHE A 305 17.56 3.45 -1.22
CA PHE A 305 16.47 3.43 -2.19
C PHE A 305 15.14 3.98 -1.66
N SER A 306 14.89 3.95 -0.35
CA SER A 306 13.66 4.50 0.25
C SER A 306 13.77 6.01 0.48
N PHE A 307 14.98 6.50 0.71
CA PHE A 307 15.28 7.88 1.05
C PHE A 307 14.77 8.90 0.02
N PRO A 308 14.96 8.74 -1.30
CA PRO A 308 14.43 9.70 -2.26
C PRO A 308 12.91 9.89 -2.12
N MET A 309 12.19 8.80 -1.84
CA MET A 309 10.73 8.82 -1.71
C MET A 309 10.31 9.48 -0.41
N ALA A 310 10.92 9.11 0.72
CA ALA A 310 10.68 9.75 2.02
C ALA A 310 11.01 11.25 1.98
N TYR A 311 12.14 11.61 1.36
CA TYR A 311 12.58 12.99 1.19
C TYR A 311 11.59 13.81 0.36
N LEU A 312 11.21 13.32 -0.83
CA LEU A 312 10.25 14.00 -1.69
C LEU A 312 8.87 14.11 -1.02
N TYR A 313 8.43 13.06 -0.34
CA TYR A 313 7.20 13.09 0.47
C TYR A 313 7.24 14.21 1.51
N ARG A 314 8.30 14.28 2.32
CA ARG A 314 8.46 15.34 3.33
C ARG A 314 8.53 16.72 2.70
N HIS A 315 9.28 16.85 1.60
CA HIS A 315 9.42 18.11 0.86
C HIS A 315 8.05 18.61 0.36
N PHE A 316 7.31 17.77 -0.35
CA PHE A 316 5.99 18.11 -0.90
C PHE A 316 4.90 18.31 0.15
N THR A 317 5.10 17.80 1.36
CA THR A 317 4.17 17.99 2.48
C THR A 317 4.63 19.07 3.47
N GLY A 318 5.74 19.76 3.18
CA GLY A 318 6.26 20.84 4.02
C GLY A 318 6.81 20.37 5.38
N GLN A 319 7.20 19.11 5.49
CA GLN A 319 7.80 18.54 6.70
C GLN A 319 9.29 18.87 6.81
N ASP A 320 9.83 18.72 8.01
CA ASP A 320 11.24 18.94 8.32
C ASP A 320 12.14 17.91 7.60
N LEU A 321 13.03 18.41 6.74
CA LEU A 321 13.98 17.61 5.96
C LEU A 321 15.30 17.33 6.70
N SER A 322 15.51 17.92 7.88
CA SER A 322 16.74 17.75 8.68
C SER A 322 16.76 16.47 9.52
N ARG A 323 15.66 15.70 9.52
CA ARG A 323 15.45 14.51 10.36
C ARG A 323 15.64 13.20 9.62
#